data_AF-M1ERY0-F1
#
_entry.id   AF-M1ERY0-F1
#
_cell.length_a   1.000
_cell.length_b   1.000
_cell.length_c   1.000
_cell.angle_alpha   90.00
_cell.angle_beta   90.00
_cell.angle_gamma   90.00
#
_symmetry.space_group_name_H-M   'P 1'
#
loop_
_entity.id
_entity.type
_entity.pdbx_description
1 polymer ?
#
loop_
_entity_poly.entity_id
_entity_poly.type
_entity_poly.pdbx_seq_one_letter_code
_entity_poly.pdbx_strand_id
1 'polypeptide(L)'
;PLCASCLLPTVARYLFYLSFENSQHRDYITEKFWRNALAAGTVPVVLGPPRANYEAFAPADAFVHVDDFGSAQELASFLAGVNASSYRRYLAWRDRLRVRLFEDWSERFCAICAQYPHLPRGQVYWDLKAWFQA
;
A
#
# COMPACT_ATOMS: atom_id res chain seq x y z
N PRO A 1 19.14 7.36 -12.18
CA PRO A 1 18.19 7.57 -11.05
C PRO A 1 17.18 8.66 -11.40
N LEU A 2 15.92 8.55 -10.94
CA LEU A 2 14.93 9.63 -11.11
C LEU A 2 15.29 10.83 -10.21
N CYS A 3 14.89 12.04 -10.60
CA CYS A 3 14.99 13.20 -9.72
C CYS A 3 14.03 13.08 -8.53
N ALA A 4 14.28 13.84 -7.46
CA ALA A 4 13.50 13.77 -6.21
C ALA A 4 11.98 13.95 -6.41
N SER A 5 11.58 14.79 -7.36
CA SER A 5 10.16 15.06 -7.69
C SER A 5 9.65 14.31 -8.93
N CYS A 6 10.48 13.50 -9.58
CA CYS A 6 10.15 12.88 -10.87
C CYS A 6 9.36 11.58 -10.73
N LEU A 7 9.30 10.96 -9.55
CA LEU A 7 8.69 9.64 -9.38
C LEU A 7 7.21 9.62 -9.76
N LEU A 8 6.37 10.44 -9.12
CA LEU A 8 4.93 10.41 -9.36
C LEU A 8 4.57 10.81 -10.80
N PRO A 9 5.13 11.88 -11.39
CA PRO A 9 4.89 12.20 -12.80
C PRO A 9 5.31 11.08 -13.76
N THR A 10 6.37 10.33 -13.42
CA THR A 10 6.82 9.19 -14.24
C THR A 10 5.83 8.05 -14.15
N VAL A 11 5.43 7.67 -12.93
CA VAL A 11 4.50 6.56 -12.69
C VAL A 11 3.10 6.86 -13.24
N ALA A 12 2.64 8.11 -13.17
CA ALA A 12 1.33 8.55 -13.68
C ALA A 12 1.13 8.33 -15.20
N ARG A 13 2.21 8.06 -15.94
CA ARG A 13 2.17 7.76 -17.38
C ARG A 13 1.77 6.31 -17.69
N TYR A 14 1.63 5.47 -16.66
CA TYR A 14 1.35 4.04 -16.79
C TYR A 14 0.02 3.68 -16.11
N LEU A 15 -0.70 2.72 -16.68
CA LEU A 15 -1.94 2.20 -16.12
C LEU A 15 -1.71 1.44 -14.81
N PHE A 16 -0.59 0.72 -14.74
CA PHE A 16 -0.26 -0.14 -13.60
C PHE A 16 1.11 0.19 -13.03
N TYR A 17 1.24 0.00 -11.72
CA TYR A 17 2.52 0.00 -11.02
C TYR A 17 2.63 -1.28 -10.18
N LEU A 18 3.74 -2.01 -10.30
CA LEU A 18 4.00 -3.20 -9.51
C LEU A 18 4.41 -2.79 -8.08
N SER A 19 3.43 -2.76 -7.18
CA SER A 19 3.61 -2.45 -5.76
C SER A 19 3.99 -3.71 -4.98
N PHE A 20 5.10 -4.34 -5.33
CA PHE A 20 5.56 -5.57 -4.68
C PHE A 20 6.36 -5.26 -3.43
N GLU A 21 5.95 -5.85 -2.31
CA GLU A 21 6.64 -5.72 -1.05
C GLU A 21 7.80 -6.69 -0.93
N ASN A 22 8.79 -6.30 -0.12
CA ASN A 22 9.99 -7.09 0.07
C ASN A 22 9.72 -8.40 0.84
N SER A 23 8.55 -8.52 1.48
CA SER A 23 8.09 -9.69 2.20
C SER A 23 6.56 -9.73 2.26
N GLN A 24 6.00 -10.92 2.44
CA GLN A 24 4.57 -11.13 2.61
C GLN A 24 4.22 -11.23 4.10
N HIS A 25 3.97 -10.07 4.73
CA HIS A 25 3.67 -10.01 6.16
C HIS A 25 2.43 -9.15 6.41
N ARG A 26 1.60 -9.54 7.38
CA ARG A 26 0.42 -8.78 7.79
C ARG A 26 0.80 -7.33 8.11
N ASP A 27 -0.01 -6.41 7.61
CA ASP A 27 0.08 -4.96 7.75
C ASP A 27 1.31 -4.31 7.09
N TYR A 28 2.15 -5.10 6.39
CA TYR A 28 3.32 -4.59 5.68
C TYR A 28 2.93 -4.05 4.30
N ILE A 29 2.24 -2.90 4.29
CA ILE A 29 1.82 -2.15 3.10
C ILE A 29 2.50 -0.78 3.11
N THR A 30 3.41 -0.55 2.17
CA THR A 30 4.39 0.55 2.26
C THR A 30 4.11 1.69 1.27
N GLU A 31 5.08 2.59 1.09
CA GLU A 31 5.02 3.69 0.13
C GLU A 31 4.79 3.22 -1.31
N LYS A 32 5.12 1.95 -1.63
CA LYS A 32 4.90 1.38 -2.95
C LYS A 32 3.43 1.36 -3.33
N PHE A 33 2.56 1.04 -2.38
CA PHE A 33 1.11 1.05 -2.58
C PHE A 33 0.56 2.47 -2.47
N TRP A 34 0.86 3.17 -1.38
CA TRP A 34 0.24 4.46 -1.06
C TRP A 34 0.78 5.61 -1.92
N ARG A 35 2.09 5.86 -1.84
CA ARG A 35 2.73 7.02 -2.47
C ARG A 35 2.99 6.78 -3.94
N ASN A 36 3.61 5.65 -4.29
CA ASN A 36 4.10 5.44 -5.64
C ASN A 36 2.96 5.10 -6.60
N ALA A 37 1.97 4.30 -6.18
CA ALA A 37 0.85 3.92 -7.03
C ALA A 37 -0.38 4.83 -6.86
N LEU A 38 -1.08 4.76 -5.72
CA LEU A 38 -2.35 5.45 -5.55
C LEU A 38 -2.22 6.97 -5.66
N ALA A 39 -1.21 7.58 -5.05
CA ALA A 39 -1.00 9.03 -5.15
C ALA A 39 -0.52 9.49 -6.55
N ALA A 40 0.14 8.60 -7.32
CA ALA A 40 0.43 8.87 -8.73
C ALA A 40 -0.79 8.68 -9.65
N GLY A 41 -1.89 8.13 -9.14
CA GLY A 41 -3.13 7.92 -9.89
C GLY A 41 -3.10 6.71 -10.82
N THR A 42 -2.22 5.74 -10.55
CA THR A 42 -2.11 4.47 -11.26
C THR A 42 -2.68 3.33 -10.41
N VAL A 43 -3.01 2.20 -11.03
CA VAL A 43 -3.56 1.03 -10.32
C VAL A 43 -2.43 0.15 -9.80
N PRO A 44 -2.31 -0.04 -8.48
CA PRO A 44 -1.30 -0.94 -7.91
C PRO A 44 -1.62 -2.41 -8.25
N VAL A 45 -0.60 -3.12 -8.70
CA VAL A 45 -0.57 -4.60 -8.76
C VAL A 45 0.26 -5.05 -7.57
N VAL A 46 -0.38 -5.71 -6.60
CA VAL A 46 0.20 -5.91 -5.26
C VAL A 46 0.63 -7.35 -5.03
N LEU A 47 1.81 -7.51 -4.42
CA LEU A 47 2.32 -8.75 -3.85
C LEU A 47 2.84 -8.40 -2.46
N GLY A 48 2.24 -8.96 -1.41
CA GLY A 48 2.58 -8.63 -0.03
C GLY A 48 1.70 -9.43 0.94
N PRO A 49 1.03 -8.81 1.93
CA PRO A 49 0.06 -9.51 2.77
C PRO A 49 -1.11 -10.10 1.96
N PRO A 50 -1.94 -10.97 2.56
CA PRO A 50 -3.15 -11.48 1.91
C PRO A 50 -4.09 -10.37 1.47
N ARG A 51 -4.84 -10.61 0.38
CA ARG A 51 -5.84 -9.67 -0.18
C ARG A 51 -6.73 -9.00 0.87
N ALA A 52 -7.29 -9.78 1.80
CA ALA A 52 -8.17 -9.26 2.85
C ALA A 52 -7.51 -8.20 3.74
N ASN A 53 -6.18 -8.22 3.87
CA ASN A 53 -5.46 -7.21 4.64
C ASN A 53 -5.35 -5.88 3.87
N TYR A 54 -5.20 -5.90 2.54
CA TYR A 54 -5.33 -4.67 1.73
C TYR A 54 -6.76 -4.10 1.80
N GLU A 55 -7.78 -4.96 1.75
CA GLU A 55 -9.19 -4.57 1.81
C GLU A 55 -9.60 -3.93 3.15
N ALA A 56 -8.82 -4.15 4.21
CA ALA A 56 -9.00 -3.46 5.48
C ALA A 56 -8.63 -1.97 5.43
N PHE A 57 -7.84 -1.55 4.43
CA PHE A 57 -7.34 -0.17 4.31
C PHE A 57 -7.73 0.53 2.99
N ALA A 58 -8.04 -0.23 1.94
CA ALA A 58 -8.36 0.29 0.62
C ALA A 58 -9.58 -0.45 0.02
N PRO A 59 -10.38 0.19 -0.84
CA PRO A 59 -11.45 -0.50 -1.55
C PRO A 59 -10.92 -1.69 -2.35
N ALA A 60 -11.65 -2.82 -2.33
CA ALA A 60 -11.28 -4.05 -3.02
C ALA A 60 -11.09 -3.88 -4.53
N ASP A 61 -11.78 -2.89 -5.10
CA ASP A 61 -11.69 -2.52 -6.50
C ASP A 61 -10.61 -1.48 -6.80
N ALA A 62 -9.77 -1.06 -5.84
CA ALA A 62 -8.72 -0.06 -6.07
C ALA A 62 -7.38 -0.66 -6.52
N PHE A 63 -7.23 -1.99 -6.52
CA PHE A 63 -5.97 -2.69 -6.78
C PHE A 63 -6.18 -4.05 -7.44
N VAL A 64 -5.10 -4.61 -7.99
CA VAL A 64 -5.05 -5.98 -8.52
C VAL A 64 -4.15 -6.80 -7.60
N HIS A 65 -4.64 -7.89 -7.03
CA HIS A 65 -3.82 -8.76 -6.19
C HIS A 65 -3.24 -9.90 -7.02
N VAL A 66 -1.94 -10.22 -6.85
CA VAL A 66 -1.33 -11.30 -7.64
C VAL A 66 -1.97 -12.67 -7.36
N ASP A 67 -2.39 -12.92 -6.12
CA ASP A 67 -3.08 -14.15 -5.72
C ASP A 67 -4.51 -14.28 -6.26
N ASP A 68 -5.04 -13.27 -6.97
CA ASP A 68 -6.31 -13.42 -7.71
C ASP A 68 -6.16 -14.34 -8.95
N PHE A 69 -4.92 -14.70 -9.30
CA PHE A 69 -4.56 -15.45 -10.50
C PHE A 69 -3.79 -16.72 -10.14
N GLY A 70 -3.97 -17.79 -10.90
CA GLY A 70 -3.27 -19.05 -10.70
C GLY A 70 -1.80 -19.03 -11.18
N SER A 71 -1.41 -18.02 -11.97
CA SER A 71 -0.03 -17.87 -12.44
C SER A 71 0.31 -16.42 -12.86
N ALA A 72 1.61 -16.12 -12.93
CA ALA A 72 2.08 -14.85 -13.47
C ALA A 72 1.70 -14.64 -14.94
N GLN A 73 1.57 -15.71 -15.73
CA GLN A 73 1.12 -15.64 -17.12
C GLN A 73 -0.35 -15.20 -17.21
N GLU A 74 -1.20 -15.72 -16.31
CA GLU A 74 -2.61 -15.35 -16.23
C GLU A 74 -2.76 -13.89 -15.80
N LEU A 75 -2.02 -13.45 -14.78
CA LEU A 75 -1.95 -12.04 -14.38
C LEU A 75 -1.52 -11.14 -15.55
N ALA A 76 -0.46 -11.52 -16.28
CA ALA A 76 0.01 -10.73 -17.42
C ALA A 76 -1.05 -10.64 -18.53
N SER A 77 -1.75 -11.74 -18.79
CA SER A 77 -2.84 -11.80 -19.78
C SER A 77 -4.02 -10.92 -19.35
N PHE A 78 -4.37 -10.94 -18.06
CA PHE A 78 -5.38 -10.06 -17.49
C PHE A 78 -5.02 -8.59 -17.65
N LEU A 79 -3.81 -8.19 -17.23
CA LEU A 79 -3.36 -6.79 -17.31
C LEU A 79 -3.32 -6.28 -18.76
N ALA A 80 -2.90 -7.12 -19.72
CA ALA A 80 -2.90 -6.80 -21.14
C ALA A 80 -4.31 -6.65 -21.74
N GLY A 81 -5.31 -7.35 -21.16
CA GLY A 81 -6.70 -7.30 -21.58
C GLY A 81 -7.52 -6.17 -20.97
N VAL A 82 -6.98 -5.40 -20.02
CA VAL A 82 -7.70 -4.27 -19.41
C VAL A 82 -7.92 -3.16 -20.44
N ASN A 83 -9.16 -2.71 -20.56
CA ASN A 83 -9.56 -1.63 -21.46
C ASN A 83 -9.93 -0.36 -20.68
N ALA A 84 -10.24 0.72 -21.37
CA ALA A 84 -10.53 2.01 -20.74
C ALA A 84 -11.76 2.02 -19.83
N SER A 85 -12.77 1.15 -20.04
CA SER A 85 -13.94 1.09 -19.17
C SER A 85 -13.66 0.27 -17.91
N SER A 86 -13.00 -0.88 -18.03
CA SER A 86 -12.61 -1.68 -16.87
C SER A 86 -11.56 -0.97 -16.02
N TYR A 87 -10.60 -0.28 -16.64
CA TYR A 87 -9.60 0.53 -15.95
C TYR A 87 -10.22 1.63 -15.07
N ARG A 88 -11.21 2.36 -15.60
CA ARG A 88 -11.87 3.45 -14.86
C ARG A 88 -12.52 3.00 -13.55
N ARG A 89 -13.00 1.75 -13.49
CA ARG A 89 -13.56 1.20 -12.25
C ARG A 89 -12.53 1.17 -11.13
N TYR A 90 -11.27 0.89 -11.44
CA TYR A 90 -10.20 0.91 -10.44
C TYR A 90 -9.90 2.27 -9.84
N LEU A 91 -10.39 3.35 -10.47
CA LEU A 91 -10.18 4.73 -10.02
C LEU A 91 -11.42 5.35 -9.38
N ALA A 92 -12.56 4.64 -9.35
CA ALA A 92 -13.84 5.17 -8.84
C ALA A 92 -13.79 5.56 -7.36
N TRP A 93 -12.89 4.95 -6.58
CA TRP A 93 -12.68 5.33 -5.18
C TRP A 93 -12.28 6.79 -4.99
N ARG A 94 -11.67 7.43 -6.01
CA ARG A 94 -11.20 8.83 -5.97
C ARG A 94 -12.33 9.84 -5.85
N ASP A 95 -13.56 9.44 -6.19
CA ASP A 95 -14.73 10.31 -6.06
C ASP A 95 -15.12 10.53 -4.59
N ARG A 96 -14.70 9.63 -3.69
CA ARG A 96 -15.10 9.62 -2.28
C ARG A 96 -13.94 9.57 -1.28
N LEU A 97 -12.74 9.15 -1.70
CA LEU A 97 -11.55 9.04 -0.84
C LEU A 97 -10.36 9.82 -1.41
N ARG A 98 -9.41 10.16 -0.55
CA ARG A 98 -8.10 10.71 -0.92
C ARG A 98 -6.99 9.92 -0.24
N VAL A 99 -5.86 9.79 -0.93
CA VAL A 99 -4.66 9.20 -0.33
C VAL A 99 -4.11 10.16 0.71
N ARG A 100 -3.97 9.69 1.95
CA ARG A 100 -3.31 10.42 3.02
C ARG A 100 -1.89 9.89 3.17
N LEU A 101 -0.90 10.73 2.89
CA LEU A 101 0.50 10.43 3.12
C LEU A 101 0.94 11.12 4.41
N PHE A 102 1.57 10.37 5.31
CA PHE A 102 2.19 10.93 6.51
C PHE A 102 3.62 11.31 6.16
N GLU A 103 3.80 12.51 5.62
CA GLU A 103 5.11 13.02 5.18
C GLU A 103 5.95 13.59 6.33
N ASP A 104 5.31 13.95 7.45
CA ASP A 104 6.00 14.43 8.66
C ASP A 104 5.88 13.47 9.84
N TRP A 105 6.81 13.62 10.78
CA TRP A 105 6.79 12.88 12.03
C TRP A 105 5.87 13.50 13.08
N SER A 106 5.45 14.75 12.88
CA SER A 106 4.64 15.50 13.84
C SER A 106 3.34 14.77 14.13
N GLU A 107 2.61 14.33 13.10
CA GLU A 107 1.36 13.58 13.28
C GLU A 107 1.58 12.27 14.04
N ARG A 108 2.67 11.55 13.73
CA ARG A 108 3.03 10.28 14.40
C ARG A 108 3.38 10.50 15.87
N PHE A 109 4.18 11.52 16.17
CA PHE A 109 4.54 11.87 17.54
C PHE A 109 3.35 12.40 18.33
N CYS A 110 2.45 13.18 17.73
CA CYS A 110 1.21 13.61 18.37
C CYS A 110 0.35 12.42 18.83
N ALA A 111 0.24 11.36 18.02
CA ALA A 111 -0.47 10.15 18.42
C ALA A 111 0.20 9.47 19.64
N ILE A 112 1.54 9.46 19.69
CA ILE A 112 2.29 8.96 20.86
C ILE A 112 2.04 9.85 22.07
N CYS A 113 2.05 11.18 21.93
CA CYS A 113 1.80 12.12 23.04
C CYS A 113 0.46 11.87 23.73
N ALA A 114 -0.58 11.49 22.97
CA ALA A 114 -1.88 11.14 23.53
C ALA A 114 -1.85 9.84 24.36
N GLN A 115 -0.97 8.90 24.01
CA GLN A 115 -0.82 7.62 24.69
C GLN A 115 0.20 7.67 25.83
N TYR A 116 1.17 8.58 25.75
CA TYR A 116 2.33 8.66 26.65
C TYR A 116 1.98 8.61 28.14
N PRO A 117 0.93 9.30 28.66
CA PRO A 117 0.56 9.23 30.07
C PRO A 117 0.15 7.83 30.56
N HIS A 118 -0.27 6.95 29.65
CA HIS A 118 -0.74 5.60 29.94
C HIS A 118 0.29 4.51 29.67
N LEU A 119 1.45 4.86 29.10
CA LEU A 119 2.51 3.90 28.84
C LEU A 119 3.20 3.46 30.15
N PRO A 120 3.57 2.18 30.30
CA PRO A 120 4.24 1.72 31.50
C PRO A 120 5.60 2.40 31.65
N ARG A 121 5.88 2.97 32.82
CA ARG A 121 7.21 3.53 33.11
C ARG A 121 8.20 2.39 33.29
N GLY A 122 9.24 2.34 32.46
CA GLY A 122 10.33 1.37 32.57
C GLY A 122 10.06 0.00 31.93
N GLN A 123 9.18 -0.09 30.93
CA GLN A 123 9.00 -1.34 30.17
C GLN A 123 10.27 -1.69 29.38
N VAL A 124 10.86 -2.85 29.67
CA VAL A 124 12.02 -3.39 28.96
C VAL A 124 11.68 -4.78 28.42
N TYR A 125 11.91 -4.98 27.13
CA TYR A 125 11.80 -6.30 26.50
C TYR A 125 13.20 -6.92 26.42
N TRP A 126 13.46 -7.90 27.29
CA TRP A 126 14.74 -8.62 27.31
C TRP A 126 14.85 -9.68 26.21
N ASP A 127 13.70 -10.13 25.69
CA ASP A 127 13.59 -11.07 24.59
C ASP A 127 12.78 -10.43 23.46
N LEU A 128 13.50 -9.95 22.45
CA LEU A 128 12.90 -9.34 21.26
C LEU A 128 12.09 -10.35 20.43
N LYS A 129 12.47 -11.64 20.46
CA LYS A 129 11.76 -12.67 19.71
C LYS A 129 10.42 -12.97 20.36
N ALA A 130 10.39 -13.15 21.69
CA ALA A 130 9.15 -13.35 22.42
C ALA A 130 8.22 -12.15 22.28
N TRP A 131 8.76 -10.92 22.33
CA TRP A 131 7.98 -9.70 22.08
C TRP A 131 7.37 -9.67 20.68
N PHE A 132 8.14 -10.02 19.65
CA PHE A 132 7.66 -10.01 18.26
C PHE A 132 6.60 -11.09 17.98
N GLN A 133 6.60 -12.18 18.74
CA GLN A 133 5.68 -13.32 18.57
C GLN A 133 4.41 -13.25 19.44
N ALA A 134 4.36 -12.34 20.41
CA ALA A 134 3.21 -12.11 21.30
C ALA A 134 2.07 -11.39 20.58
#